data_AF-A0A2R4M0R2-F1
#
_entry.id   AF-A0A2R4M0R2-F1
#
_cell.length_a   1.000
_cell.length_b   1.000
_cell.length_c   1.000
_cell.angle_alpha   90.00
_cell.angle_beta   90.00
_cell.angle_gamma   90.00
#
_symmetry.space_group_name_H-M   'P 1'
#
loop_
_entity.id
_entity.type
_entity.pdbx_description
1 polymer ?
#
loop_
_entity_poly.entity_id
_entity_poly.type
_entity_poly.pdbx_seq_one_letter_code
_entity_poly.pdbx_strand_id
1 'polypeptide(L)'
;MNISTFTGLSLIVFSLAACGTAGGDADSNSSGTSQSDYETYNAAHDAIEDNNLVATASALDTAAANARSDTVEMSGIYGIQSDDLLGTDAILGEMSMTANFGNDTVSGAMTNNFIAFDDASGAHVEGSVEPLSGSMAYSGTISGNTAVSHFDGILTRTDGTQYDLYVDMEGTFYTVTDGVLSELGAIGNFEGNITVIGDATGTIYDLTDGYDFLAPNGNETGFVVCESLCSGE
;
A
#
# COMPACT_ATOMS: atom_id res chain seq x y z
N MET A 1 -57.92 -13.98 37.92
CA MET A 1 -57.78 -13.03 36.78
C MET A 1 -56.67 -12.07 37.18
N ASN A 2 -55.53 -11.93 36.51
CA ASN A 2 -55.19 -12.22 35.13
C ASN A 2 -53.83 -12.91 35.02
N ILE A 3 -53.81 -13.94 34.19
CA ILE A 3 -52.64 -14.43 33.46
C ILE A 3 -52.30 -13.36 32.40
N SER A 4 -51.01 -13.06 32.24
CA SER A 4 -50.48 -12.52 30.98
C SER A 4 -49.11 -13.16 30.77
N THR A 5 -49.08 -14.34 30.15
CA THR A 5 -48.63 -14.57 28.76
C THR A 5 -47.34 -13.83 28.39
N PHE A 6 -46.23 -14.53 28.62
CA PHE A 6 -44.99 -14.38 27.86
C PHE A 6 -45.23 -14.99 26.47
N THR A 7 -45.17 -14.16 25.43
CA THR A 7 -45.08 -14.61 24.04
C THR A 7 -43.86 -13.95 23.44
N GLY A 8 -42.86 -14.77 23.12
CA GLY A 8 -41.67 -14.35 22.39
C GLY A 8 -42.00 -13.98 20.94
N LEU A 9 -41.17 -13.11 20.39
CA LEU A 9 -41.00 -12.96 18.96
C LEU A 9 -39.50 -12.98 18.68
N SER A 10 -39.10 -14.11 18.11
CA SER A 10 -37.78 -14.41 17.56
C SER A 10 -37.41 -13.36 16.53
N LEU A 11 -36.27 -12.68 16.74
CA LEU A 11 -35.67 -11.83 15.72
C LEU A 11 -35.02 -12.77 14.69
N ILE A 12 -35.75 -13.09 13.62
CA ILE A 12 -35.18 -13.75 12.45
C ILE A 12 -34.38 -12.68 11.72
N VAL A 13 -33.07 -12.65 11.97
CA VAL A 13 -32.12 -11.94 11.11
C VAL A 13 -32.06 -12.75 9.82
N PHE A 14 -32.65 -12.22 8.74
CA PHE A 14 -32.34 -12.70 7.40
C PHE A 14 -30.91 -12.29 7.10
N SER A 15 -30.00 -13.26 7.18
CA SER A 15 -28.67 -13.16 6.60
C SER A 15 -28.81 -12.87 5.10
N LEU A 16 -28.19 -11.78 4.67
CA LEU A 16 -27.86 -11.51 3.27
C LEU A 16 -27.05 -12.70 2.74
N ALA A 17 -27.61 -13.42 1.79
CA ALA A 17 -26.87 -14.36 0.95
C ALA A 17 -27.50 -14.37 -0.44
N ALA A 18 -26.81 -13.74 -1.39
CA ALA A 18 -26.82 -13.97 -2.84
C ALA A 18 -26.11 -12.76 -3.49
N CYS A 19 -25.20 -12.90 -4.45
CA CYS A 19 -24.71 -14.07 -5.16
C CYS A 19 -23.48 -13.62 -5.96
N GLY A 20 -22.38 -14.36 -5.84
CA GLY A 20 -21.15 -14.12 -6.60
C GLY A 20 -20.06 -15.13 -6.24
N THR A 21 -20.44 -16.36 -5.88
CA THR A 21 -19.48 -17.45 -5.70
C THR A 21 -19.01 -17.94 -7.07
N ALA A 22 -17.82 -17.50 -7.47
CA ALA A 22 -16.95 -18.34 -8.28
C ALA A 22 -16.47 -19.50 -7.40
N GLY A 23 -16.64 -20.73 -7.88
CA GLY A 23 -16.34 -21.93 -7.14
C GLY A 23 -14.85 -22.14 -6.90
N GLY A 24 -14.54 -22.69 -5.73
CA GLY A 24 -13.22 -23.22 -5.38
C GLY A 24 -13.40 -24.16 -4.20
N ASP A 25 -13.35 -25.45 -4.48
CA ASP A 25 -13.54 -26.53 -3.52
C ASP A 25 -12.23 -26.82 -2.77
N ALA A 26 -12.39 -27.21 -1.50
CA ALA A 26 -11.48 -28.00 -0.66
C ALA A 26 -10.07 -27.49 -0.29
N ASP A 27 -9.82 -27.53 1.03
CA ASP A 27 -8.50 -27.69 1.68
C ASP A 27 -7.36 -26.80 1.15
N SER A 28 -7.22 -25.61 1.74
CA SER A 28 -5.94 -24.92 1.74
C SER A 28 -5.73 -24.31 3.10
N ASN A 29 -4.88 -24.97 3.88
CA ASN A 29 -4.09 -24.34 4.92
C ASN A 29 -3.25 -23.27 4.21
N SER A 30 -3.84 -22.08 4.00
CA SER A 30 -3.26 -21.01 3.17
C SER A 30 -1.92 -20.61 3.75
N SER A 31 -0.89 -21.09 3.09
CA SER A 31 0.47 -20.54 3.08
C SER A 31 0.58 -19.65 1.84
N GLY A 32 -0.41 -18.77 1.65
CA GLY A 32 -0.48 -17.80 0.54
C GLY A 32 0.69 -16.82 0.64
N THR A 33 1.75 -17.09 -0.14
CA THR A 33 3.01 -16.35 -0.06
C THR A 33 3.73 -16.28 -1.41
N SER A 34 3.09 -16.11 -2.57
CA SER A 34 3.90 -15.73 -3.77
C SER A 34 3.12 -15.12 -4.93
N GLN A 35 2.20 -15.85 -5.56
CA GLN A 35 1.66 -15.40 -6.85
C GLN A 35 0.34 -14.63 -6.75
N SER A 36 -0.62 -15.09 -5.95
CA SER A 36 -1.92 -14.42 -5.79
C SER A 36 -1.79 -13.01 -5.23
N ASP A 37 -0.90 -12.84 -4.25
CA ASP A 37 -0.68 -11.54 -3.61
C ASP A 37 0.03 -10.59 -4.57
N TYR A 38 0.92 -11.13 -5.43
CA TYR A 38 1.54 -10.35 -6.49
C TYR A 38 0.54 -9.97 -7.60
N GLU A 39 -0.44 -10.83 -7.90
CA GLU A 39 -1.54 -10.49 -8.81
C GLU A 39 -2.40 -9.33 -8.27
N THR A 40 -2.63 -9.27 -6.95
CA THR A 40 -3.29 -8.12 -6.31
C THR A 40 -2.48 -6.84 -6.48
N TYR A 41 -1.17 -6.90 -6.22
CA TYR A 41 -0.26 -5.78 -6.48
C TYR A 41 -0.33 -5.30 -7.94
N ASN A 42 -0.28 -6.24 -8.90
CA ASN A 42 -0.33 -5.89 -10.33
C ASN A 42 -1.68 -5.28 -10.73
N ALA A 43 -2.79 -5.78 -10.19
CA ALA A 43 -4.10 -5.18 -10.47
C ALA A 43 -4.18 -3.73 -9.98
N ALA A 44 -3.61 -3.43 -8.80
CA ALA A 44 -3.50 -2.07 -8.29
C ALA A 44 -2.57 -1.20 -9.16
N HIS A 45 -1.43 -1.75 -9.58
CA HIS A 45 -0.50 -1.10 -10.51
C HIS A 45 -1.19 -0.72 -11.83
N ASP A 46 -1.81 -1.70 -12.50
CA ASP A 46 -2.55 -1.52 -13.75
C ASP A 46 -3.65 -0.47 -13.59
N ALA A 47 -4.40 -0.49 -12.48
CA ALA A 47 -5.44 0.51 -12.21
C ALA A 47 -4.87 1.94 -12.12
N ILE A 48 -3.70 2.11 -11.52
CA ILE A 48 -3.02 3.40 -11.43
C ILE A 48 -2.57 3.89 -12.81
N GLU A 49 -1.99 3.00 -13.62
CA GLU A 49 -1.49 3.31 -14.97
C GLU A 49 -2.60 3.56 -15.99
N ASP A 50 -3.55 2.63 -16.11
CA ASP A 50 -4.63 2.68 -17.11
C ASP A 50 -5.49 3.94 -16.93
N ASN A 51 -5.70 4.35 -15.67
CA ASN A 51 -6.46 5.56 -15.35
C ASN A 51 -5.58 6.82 -15.27
N ASN A 52 -4.26 6.70 -15.47
CA ASN A 52 -3.30 7.79 -15.37
C ASN A 52 -3.45 8.58 -14.05
N LEU A 53 -3.68 7.88 -12.94
CA LEU A 53 -4.07 8.49 -11.67
C LEU A 53 -3.00 9.45 -11.15
N VAL A 54 -1.74 9.04 -11.24
CA VAL A 54 -0.61 9.86 -10.81
C VAL A 54 -0.48 11.09 -11.70
N ALA A 55 -0.49 10.93 -13.03
CA ALA A 55 -0.30 12.04 -13.97
C ALA A 55 -1.43 13.08 -13.93
N THR A 56 -2.64 12.68 -13.54
CA THR A 56 -3.82 13.55 -13.46
C THR A 56 -4.08 14.08 -12.04
N ALA A 57 -3.33 13.60 -11.04
CA ALA A 57 -3.46 14.02 -9.67
C ALA A 57 -3.22 15.53 -9.51
N SER A 58 -4.11 16.20 -8.78
CA SER A 58 -3.96 17.61 -8.41
C SER A 58 -3.70 17.73 -6.93
N ALA A 59 -2.60 18.38 -6.54
CA ALA A 59 -2.27 18.55 -5.12
C ALA A 59 -3.43 19.19 -4.37
N LEU A 60 -3.78 18.61 -3.23
CA LEU A 60 -4.77 19.18 -2.34
C LEU A 60 -4.24 20.51 -1.82
N ASP A 61 -5.05 21.57 -1.94
CA ASP A 61 -4.66 22.89 -1.43
C ASP A 61 -4.41 22.83 0.08
N THR A 62 -3.34 23.48 0.56
CA THR A 62 -2.95 23.47 1.97
C THR A 62 -4.05 24.02 2.89
N ALA A 63 -4.79 25.05 2.47
CA ALA A 63 -5.89 25.58 3.27
C ALA A 63 -7.10 24.64 3.26
N ALA A 64 -7.36 23.97 2.13
CA ALA A 64 -8.39 22.93 2.06
C ALA A 64 -8.04 21.74 2.96
N ALA A 65 -6.79 21.27 2.96
CA ALA A 65 -6.31 20.20 3.84
C ALA A 65 -6.42 20.58 5.33
N ASN A 66 -5.97 21.79 5.69
CA ASN A 66 -6.10 22.31 7.07
C ASN A 66 -7.54 22.52 7.54
N ALA A 67 -8.51 22.60 6.62
CA ALA A 67 -9.92 22.74 6.96
C ALA A 67 -10.61 21.39 7.21
N ARG A 68 -9.94 20.27 6.91
CA ARG A 68 -10.46 18.93 7.13
C ARG A 68 -10.43 18.55 8.61
N SER A 69 -11.30 17.62 8.98
CA SER A 69 -11.36 17.07 10.35
C SER A 69 -11.77 15.60 10.36
N ASP A 70 -11.79 14.98 9.19
CA ASP A 70 -12.22 13.61 8.96
C ASP A 70 -11.04 12.64 8.99
N THR A 71 -11.38 11.35 9.02
CA THR A 71 -10.43 10.26 8.87
C THR A 71 -10.73 9.56 7.55
N VAL A 72 -9.70 9.34 6.74
CA VAL A 72 -9.78 8.70 5.44
C VAL A 72 -8.88 7.47 5.46
N GLU A 73 -9.42 6.33 4.99
CA GLU A 73 -8.67 5.10 4.75
C GLU A 73 -8.36 5.01 3.26
N MET A 74 -7.11 4.69 2.94
CA MET A 74 -6.60 4.57 1.58
C MET A 74 -5.78 3.28 1.48
N SER A 75 -5.78 2.69 0.30
CA SER A 75 -4.95 1.56 -0.06
C SER A 75 -4.26 1.82 -1.40
N GLY A 76 -3.23 1.04 -1.68
CA GLY A 76 -2.49 1.11 -2.93
C GLY A 76 -1.20 0.34 -2.79
N ILE A 77 -0.15 0.84 -3.43
CA ILE A 77 1.11 0.12 -3.60
C ILE A 77 2.31 1.01 -3.32
N TYR A 78 3.44 0.37 -3.09
CA TYR A 78 4.71 1.01 -2.86
C TYR A 78 5.84 0.23 -3.51
N GLY A 79 6.95 0.91 -3.79
CA GLY A 79 8.21 0.30 -4.13
C GLY A 79 9.41 1.05 -3.55
N ILE A 80 10.44 0.27 -3.20
CA ILE A 80 11.68 0.75 -2.59
C ILE A 80 12.85 0.18 -3.40
N GLN A 81 13.66 1.06 -3.98
CA GLN A 81 14.83 0.67 -4.75
C GLN A 81 16.13 0.99 -4.00
N SER A 82 17.15 0.18 -4.27
CA SER A 82 18.54 0.48 -3.90
C SER A 82 19.47 -0.11 -4.95
N ASP A 83 20.01 0.75 -5.83
CA ASP A 83 20.86 0.35 -6.95
C ASP A 83 22.05 -0.53 -6.51
N ASP A 84 22.67 -0.18 -5.38
CA ASP A 84 23.87 -0.85 -4.88
C ASP A 84 23.58 -2.23 -4.27
N LEU A 85 22.34 -2.49 -3.82
CA LEU A 85 21.93 -3.74 -3.18
C LEU A 85 21.09 -4.65 -4.07
N LEU A 86 20.05 -4.09 -4.68
CA LEU A 86 19.03 -4.79 -5.45
C LEU A 86 19.30 -4.70 -6.96
N GLY A 87 20.25 -3.86 -7.38
CA GLY A 87 20.54 -3.65 -8.80
C GLY A 87 19.34 -3.01 -9.49
N THR A 88 18.74 -3.74 -10.42
CA THR A 88 17.53 -3.31 -11.14
C THR A 88 16.23 -3.76 -10.47
N ASP A 89 16.31 -4.58 -9.41
CA ASP A 89 15.14 -5.06 -8.69
C ASP A 89 14.71 -4.03 -7.63
N ALA A 90 13.46 -4.12 -7.20
CA ALA A 90 12.90 -3.30 -6.12
C ALA A 90 12.14 -4.17 -5.11
N ILE A 91 12.04 -3.68 -3.88
CA ILE A 91 11.12 -4.23 -2.87
C ILE A 91 9.76 -3.59 -3.11
N LEU A 92 8.79 -4.41 -3.49
CA LEU A 92 7.43 -4.00 -3.84
C LEU A 92 6.44 -4.51 -2.82
N GLY A 93 5.29 -3.87 -2.72
CA GLY A 93 4.16 -4.46 -2.01
C GLY A 93 2.94 -3.55 -1.92
N GLU A 94 2.01 -3.97 -1.09
CA GLU A 94 0.78 -3.25 -0.81
C GLU A 94 0.98 -2.29 0.37
N MET A 95 0.32 -1.15 0.31
CA MET A 95 0.36 -0.11 1.33
C MET A 95 -1.06 0.29 1.73
N SER A 96 -1.28 0.36 3.04
CA SER A 96 -2.49 0.92 3.64
C SER A 96 -2.15 2.21 4.37
N MET A 97 -2.99 3.24 4.24
CA MET A 97 -2.83 4.52 4.92
C MET A 97 -4.13 4.98 5.55
N THR A 98 -4.08 5.35 6.82
CA THR A 98 -5.13 6.08 7.51
C THR A 98 -4.66 7.50 7.77
N ALA A 99 -5.27 8.48 7.08
CA ALA A 99 -5.02 9.89 7.30
C ALA A 99 -6.12 10.47 8.21
N ASN A 100 -5.75 10.97 9.38
CA ASN A 100 -6.68 11.60 10.33
C ASN A 100 -6.35 13.10 10.43
N PHE A 101 -7.08 13.90 9.64
CA PHE A 101 -6.92 15.35 9.60
C PHE A 101 -7.42 16.04 10.87
N GLY A 102 -8.30 15.39 11.65
CA GLY A 102 -8.76 15.94 12.93
C GLY A 102 -7.69 15.91 14.02
N ASN A 103 -6.70 15.01 13.91
CA ASN A 103 -5.62 14.83 14.87
C ASN A 103 -4.23 15.12 14.27
N ASP A 104 -4.14 15.54 13.02
CA ASP A 104 -2.90 15.76 12.27
C ASP A 104 -1.97 14.52 12.25
N THR A 105 -2.53 13.31 12.14
CA THR A 105 -1.77 12.06 12.16
C THR A 105 -1.98 11.23 10.91
N VAL A 106 -0.93 10.51 10.51
CA VAL A 106 -1.00 9.44 9.52
C VAL A 106 -0.48 8.13 10.14
N SER A 107 -1.07 7.00 9.77
CA SER A 107 -0.57 5.67 10.17
C SER A 107 -0.88 4.66 9.08
N GLY A 108 -0.18 3.53 9.08
CA GLY A 108 -0.43 2.50 8.08
C GLY A 108 0.48 1.30 8.21
N ALA A 109 0.38 0.43 7.21
CA ALA A 109 1.20 -0.76 7.09
C ALA A 109 1.54 -1.06 5.63
N MET A 110 2.74 -1.60 5.44
CA MET A 110 3.23 -2.21 4.20
C MET A 110 3.26 -3.73 4.37
N THR A 111 2.56 -4.41 3.48
CA THR A 111 2.29 -5.86 3.52
C THR A 111 2.46 -6.47 2.14
N ASN A 112 2.42 -7.80 2.07
CA ASN A 112 2.54 -8.54 0.81
C ASN A 112 3.77 -8.08 0.04
N ASN A 113 4.94 -8.30 0.64
CA ASN A 113 6.19 -7.72 0.17
C ASN A 113 6.91 -8.70 -0.77
N PHE A 114 7.51 -8.22 -1.85
CA PHE A 114 8.22 -9.02 -2.84
C PHE A 114 9.52 -8.32 -3.27
N ILE A 115 10.47 -9.10 -3.80
CA ILE A 115 11.53 -8.57 -4.67
C ILE A 115 11.16 -8.97 -6.10
N ALA A 116 11.08 -7.99 -6.98
CA ALA A 116 10.77 -8.20 -8.39
C ALA A 116 11.64 -7.32 -9.29
N PHE A 117 11.90 -7.82 -10.50
CA PHE A 117 12.46 -7.02 -11.58
C PHE A 117 11.36 -6.08 -12.09
N ASP A 118 11.63 -4.79 -12.02
CA ASP A 118 10.80 -3.77 -12.66
C ASP A 118 10.96 -3.91 -14.18
N ASP A 119 9.97 -4.54 -14.81
CA ASP A 119 9.80 -4.45 -16.25
C ASP A 119 8.66 -3.47 -16.54
N ALA A 120 9.02 -2.20 -16.74
CA ALA A 120 8.19 -1.16 -17.33
C ALA A 120 7.50 -1.56 -18.67
N SER A 121 7.74 -2.77 -19.19
CA SER A 121 6.99 -3.36 -20.31
C SER A 121 5.72 -4.14 -19.92
N GLY A 122 5.36 -4.19 -18.63
CA GLY A 122 4.08 -4.76 -18.15
C GLY A 122 3.98 -6.29 -18.26
N ALA A 123 5.11 -6.98 -18.43
CA ALA A 123 5.13 -8.43 -18.54
C ALA A 123 5.24 -9.09 -17.15
N HIS A 124 4.12 -9.13 -16.41
CA HIS A 124 4.03 -9.87 -15.15
C HIS A 124 4.09 -11.39 -15.42
N VAL A 125 5.28 -11.99 -15.29
CA VAL A 125 5.47 -13.43 -15.52
C VAL A 125 5.35 -14.19 -14.20
N GLU A 126 4.51 -15.22 -14.15
CA GLU A 126 4.40 -16.10 -12.99
C GLU A 126 5.78 -16.64 -12.56
N GLY A 127 6.11 -16.49 -11.28
CA GLY A 127 7.40 -16.89 -10.72
C GLY A 127 8.57 -15.93 -10.98
N SER A 128 8.33 -14.73 -11.50
CA SER A 128 9.35 -13.66 -11.62
C SER A 128 9.57 -12.87 -10.33
N VAL A 129 8.93 -13.26 -9.23
CA VAL A 129 8.97 -12.55 -7.96
C VAL A 129 9.44 -13.45 -6.84
N GLU A 130 10.16 -12.86 -5.89
CA GLU A 130 10.55 -13.51 -4.65
C GLU A 130 9.76 -12.93 -3.47
N PRO A 131 8.94 -13.73 -2.78
CA PRO A 131 8.19 -13.25 -1.62
C PRO A 131 9.12 -12.95 -0.44
N LEU A 132 8.80 -11.86 0.27
CA LEU A 132 9.42 -11.46 1.52
C LEU A 132 8.42 -11.60 2.66
N SER A 133 8.83 -12.28 3.72
CA SER A 133 8.06 -12.33 4.96
C SER A 133 8.38 -11.13 5.86
N GLY A 134 7.36 -10.63 6.56
CA GLY A 134 7.45 -9.45 7.41
C GLY A 134 6.35 -8.44 7.07
N SER A 135 6.19 -7.44 7.92
CA SER A 135 5.28 -6.31 7.71
C SER A 135 5.88 -5.08 8.35
N MET A 136 5.76 -3.93 7.71
CA MET A 136 6.34 -2.68 8.21
C MET A 136 5.19 -1.74 8.55
N ALA A 137 5.11 -1.32 9.81
CA ALA A 137 4.09 -0.37 10.26
C ALA A 137 4.73 1.00 10.44
N TYR A 138 4.02 2.05 10.04
CA TYR A 138 4.48 3.42 10.17
C TYR A 138 3.46 4.28 10.91
N SER A 139 3.97 5.34 11.53
CA SER A 139 3.15 6.39 12.11
C SER A 139 3.84 7.73 11.92
N GLY A 140 3.06 8.78 11.73
CA GLY A 140 3.58 10.08 11.36
C GLY A 140 2.58 11.20 11.58
N THR A 141 2.90 12.34 10.99
CA THR A 141 2.14 13.59 11.16
C THR A 141 1.72 14.14 9.82
N ILE A 142 0.58 14.83 9.83
CA ILE A 142 0.10 15.64 8.71
C ILE A 142 0.45 17.10 9.01
N SER A 143 0.94 17.82 8.01
CA SER A 143 1.13 19.27 8.09
C SER A 143 0.67 19.93 6.80
N GLY A 144 -0.46 20.63 6.84
CA GLY A 144 -1.04 21.15 5.62
C GLY A 144 -1.50 20.00 4.72
N ASN A 145 -0.98 19.96 3.50
CA ASN A 145 -1.26 18.91 2.52
C ASN A 145 -0.16 17.84 2.45
N THR A 146 0.78 17.81 3.39
CA THR A 146 1.85 16.80 3.42
C THR A 146 1.69 15.84 4.57
N ALA A 147 2.21 14.63 4.38
CA ALA A 147 2.33 13.59 5.38
C ALA A 147 3.80 13.20 5.50
N VAL A 148 4.32 13.16 6.73
CA VAL A 148 5.67 12.69 7.01
C VAL A 148 5.58 11.58 8.04
N SER A 149 6.19 10.44 7.78
CA SER A 149 6.25 9.31 8.72
C SER A 149 7.62 8.64 8.66
N HIS A 150 7.81 7.70 9.60
CA HIS A 150 8.99 6.86 9.65
C HIS A 150 8.57 5.41 9.91
N PHE A 151 9.31 4.46 9.35
CA PHE A 151 9.25 3.07 9.76
C PHE A 151 10.63 2.40 9.82
N ASP A 152 10.69 1.46 10.75
CA ASP A 152 11.73 0.46 10.85
C ASP A 152 11.10 -0.92 10.63
N GLY A 153 11.79 -1.81 9.94
CA GLY A 153 11.27 -3.15 9.73
C GLY A 153 12.28 -4.14 9.18
N ILE A 154 12.05 -5.42 9.46
CA ILE A 154 12.85 -6.51 8.90
C ILE A 154 12.00 -7.29 7.92
N LEU A 155 12.48 -7.38 6.68
CA LEU A 155 11.94 -8.25 5.64
C LEU A 155 12.87 -9.44 5.43
N THR A 156 12.30 -10.64 5.38
CA THR A 156 13.09 -11.89 5.31
C THR A 156 12.76 -12.68 4.05
N ARG A 157 13.79 -12.95 3.25
CA ARG A 157 13.75 -13.83 2.08
C ARG A 157 13.54 -15.29 2.47
N THR A 158 13.14 -16.07 1.48
CA THR A 158 12.92 -17.53 1.64
C THR A 158 14.21 -18.28 2.01
N ASP A 159 15.37 -17.77 1.62
CA ASP A 159 16.69 -18.34 1.96
C ASP A 159 17.19 -17.95 3.36
N GLY A 160 16.44 -17.10 4.08
CA GLY A 160 16.78 -16.60 5.41
C GLY A 160 17.58 -15.30 5.43
N THR A 161 17.90 -14.71 4.28
CA THR A 161 18.49 -13.37 4.20
C THR A 161 17.51 -12.35 4.77
N GLN A 162 17.99 -11.45 5.63
CA GLN A 162 17.18 -10.43 6.29
C GLN A 162 17.65 -9.04 5.87
N TYR A 163 16.71 -8.23 5.42
CA TYR A 163 16.88 -6.81 5.15
C TYR A 163 16.32 -6.04 6.33
N ASP A 164 17.13 -5.21 6.97
CA ASP A 164 16.72 -4.25 7.99
C ASP A 164 16.57 -2.89 7.31
N LEU A 165 15.35 -2.36 7.31
CA LEU A 165 14.97 -1.13 6.62
C LEU A 165 14.81 -0.01 7.64
N TYR A 166 15.44 1.13 7.38
CA TYR A 166 15.28 2.39 8.10
C TYR A 166 14.82 3.46 7.12
N VAL A 167 13.54 3.80 7.13
CA VAL A 167 12.92 4.54 6.03
C VAL A 167 12.05 5.68 6.52
N ASP A 168 12.36 6.87 6.03
CA ASP A 168 11.53 8.06 6.13
C ASP A 168 10.60 8.13 4.91
N MET A 169 9.35 8.48 5.16
CA MET A 169 8.31 8.60 4.13
C MET A 169 7.82 10.04 4.09
N GLU A 170 7.85 10.65 2.90
CA GLU A 170 7.26 11.96 2.65
C GLU A 170 6.22 11.85 1.52
N GLY A 171 4.98 12.24 1.81
CA GLY A 171 3.88 12.24 0.85
C GLY A 171 3.18 13.59 0.78
N THR A 172 2.57 13.85 -0.38
CA THR A 172 1.60 14.93 -0.55
C THR A 172 0.22 14.34 -0.80
N PHE A 173 -0.81 14.95 -0.23
CA PHE A 173 -2.19 14.60 -0.51
C PHE A 173 -2.66 15.24 -1.82
N TYR A 174 -3.35 14.47 -2.64
CA TYR A 174 -3.88 14.86 -3.94
C TYR A 174 -5.38 14.59 -4.01
N THR A 175 -6.08 15.33 -4.85
CA THR A 175 -7.30 14.85 -5.49
C THR A 175 -6.90 14.01 -6.69
N VAL A 176 -7.28 12.74 -6.66
CA VAL A 176 -7.02 11.74 -7.71
C VAL A 176 -8.33 11.46 -8.44
N THR A 177 -8.28 11.21 -9.75
CA THR A 177 -9.49 10.98 -10.56
C THR A 177 -9.22 10.07 -11.76
N ASP A 178 -10.18 9.20 -12.07
CA ASP A 178 -10.25 8.42 -13.32
C ASP A 178 -11.03 9.16 -14.43
N GLY A 179 -11.42 10.42 -14.19
CA GLY A 179 -12.29 11.22 -15.05
C GLY A 179 -13.79 11.09 -14.76
N VAL A 180 -14.20 10.19 -13.87
CA VAL A 180 -15.59 9.97 -13.43
C VAL A 180 -15.74 10.20 -11.91
N LEU A 181 -14.90 9.51 -11.12
CA LEU A 181 -14.82 9.63 -9.68
C LEU A 181 -13.62 10.52 -9.31
N SER A 182 -13.77 11.31 -8.24
CA SER A 182 -12.66 12.05 -7.65
C SER A 182 -12.62 11.76 -6.15
N GLU A 183 -11.44 11.41 -5.66
CA GLU A 183 -11.22 10.99 -4.26
C GLU A 183 -9.88 11.50 -3.74
N LEU A 184 -9.64 11.31 -2.45
CA LEU A 184 -8.36 11.61 -1.83
C LEU A 184 -7.34 10.51 -2.16
N GLY A 185 -6.12 10.91 -2.47
CA GLY A 185 -4.96 10.03 -2.48
C GLY A 185 -3.74 10.68 -1.86
N ALA A 186 -2.71 9.89 -1.59
CA ALA A 186 -1.39 10.34 -1.21
C ALA A 186 -0.36 9.72 -2.16
N ILE A 187 0.54 10.58 -2.65
CA ILE A 187 1.64 10.21 -3.55
C ILE A 187 2.91 10.77 -2.93
N GLY A 188 3.95 9.96 -2.85
CA GLY A 188 5.16 10.35 -2.14
C GLY A 188 6.36 9.47 -2.43
N ASN A 189 7.41 9.70 -1.64
CA ASN A 189 8.72 9.09 -1.77
C ASN A 189 9.22 8.50 -0.46
N PHE A 190 10.23 7.65 -0.61
CA PHE A 190 11.00 7.09 0.49
C PHE A 190 12.43 7.61 0.44
N GLU A 191 12.96 7.96 1.61
CA GLU A 191 14.37 8.19 1.85
C GLU A 191 14.84 7.26 2.97
N GLY A 192 16.13 6.96 3.01
CA GLY A 192 16.69 6.16 4.09
C GLY A 192 17.67 5.12 3.58
N ASN A 193 17.72 3.97 4.25
CA ASN A 193 18.69 2.93 3.93
C ASN A 193 18.19 1.52 4.26
N ILE A 194 18.83 0.55 3.61
CA ILE A 194 18.69 -0.88 3.85
C ILE A 194 20.03 -1.43 4.32
N THR A 195 20.01 -2.34 5.29
CA THR A 195 21.17 -3.14 5.67
C THR A 195 20.86 -4.62 5.60
N VAL A 196 21.85 -5.45 5.31
CA VAL A 196 21.70 -6.91 5.32
C VAL A 196 22.17 -7.44 6.68
N ILE A 197 21.25 -8.01 7.46
CA ILE A 197 21.58 -8.52 8.79
C ILE A 197 22.55 -9.70 8.66
N GLY A 198 23.67 -9.61 9.39
CA GLY A 198 24.72 -10.63 9.35
C GLY A 198 25.77 -10.41 8.27
N ASP A 199 25.66 -9.34 7.48
CA ASP A 199 26.75 -8.88 6.61
C ASP A 199 27.96 -8.47 7.48
N ALA A 200 29.07 -9.18 7.30
CA ALA A 200 30.30 -8.95 8.04
C ALA A 200 30.98 -7.61 7.69
N THR A 201 30.61 -6.98 6.57
CA THR A 201 31.11 -5.67 6.18
C THR A 201 30.35 -4.52 6.83
N GLY A 202 29.11 -4.77 7.27
CA GLY A 202 28.22 -3.74 7.83
C GLY A 202 27.88 -2.66 6.82
N THR A 203 27.72 -3.04 5.54
CA THR A 203 27.42 -2.07 4.49
C THR A 203 25.99 -1.53 4.68
N ILE A 204 25.87 -0.22 4.55
CA ILE A 204 24.60 0.50 4.53
C ILE A 204 24.35 0.90 3.09
N TYR A 205 23.21 0.47 2.55
CA TYR A 205 22.82 0.73 1.18
C TYR A 205 21.76 1.82 1.19
N ASP A 206 22.07 2.96 0.58
CA ASP A 206 21.12 4.06 0.51
C ASP A 206 19.95 3.67 -0.40
N LEU A 207 18.76 4.17 -0.08
CA LEU A 207 17.63 4.13 -0.98
C LEU A 207 17.86 5.10 -2.14
N THR A 208 17.46 4.69 -3.33
CA THR A 208 17.44 5.55 -4.51
C THR A 208 16.06 6.18 -4.68
N ASP A 209 16.02 7.38 -5.25
CA ASP A 209 14.78 8.16 -5.40
C ASP A 209 13.75 7.39 -6.23
N GLY A 210 12.53 7.24 -5.69
CA GLY A 210 11.32 6.86 -6.42
C GLY A 210 11.23 5.41 -6.95
N TYR A 211 10.01 4.99 -7.29
CA TYR A 211 9.72 3.69 -7.91
C TYR A 211 8.56 3.81 -8.93
N ASP A 212 8.84 3.50 -10.19
CA ASP A 212 7.88 3.20 -11.28
C ASP A 212 6.96 4.34 -11.77
N PHE A 213 6.31 5.11 -10.88
CA PHE A 213 5.36 6.15 -11.31
C PHE A 213 6.00 7.54 -11.42
N LEU A 214 5.77 8.19 -12.55
CA LEU A 214 6.11 9.60 -12.73
C LEU A 214 5.01 10.50 -12.16
N ALA A 215 5.31 11.19 -11.05
CA ALA A 215 4.48 12.25 -10.51
C ALA A 215 4.20 13.35 -11.57
N PRO A 216 3.14 14.16 -11.40
CA PRO A 216 2.83 15.29 -12.29
C PRO A 216 3.98 16.28 -12.51
N ASN A 217 4.94 16.33 -11.57
CA ASN A 217 6.14 17.17 -11.63
C ASN A 217 7.34 16.50 -12.31
N GLY A 218 7.21 15.23 -12.73
CA GLY A 218 8.22 14.46 -13.44
C GLY A 218 9.21 13.69 -12.56
N ASN A 219 8.97 13.60 -11.24
CA ASN A 219 9.78 12.79 -10.33
C ASN A 219 9.19 11.39 -10.20
N GLU A 220 10.04 10.37 -10.09
CA GLU A 220 9.62 9.02 -9.69
C GLU A 220 9.06 9.05 -8.25
N THR A 221 8.06 8.21 -7.96
CA THR A 221 7.35 8.19 -6.67
C THR A 221 7.54 6.86 -5.96
N GLY A 222 7.89 6.84 -4.68
CA GLY A 222 7.98 5.59 -3.91
C GLY A 222 6.64 4.92 -3.60
N PHE A 223 5.53 5.67 -3.53
CA PHE A 223 4.22 5.08 -3.25
C PHE A 223 3.04 5.89 -3.81
N VAL A 224 1.93 5.18 -4.02
CA VAL A 224 0.63 5.73 -4.43
C VAL A 224 -0.45 5.00 -3.65
N VAL A 225 -1.25 5.75 -2.88
CA VAL A 225 -2.43 5.24 -2.18
C VAL A 225 -3.64 6.14 -2.44
N CYS A 226 -4.83 5.58 -2.55
CA CYS A 226 -6.08 6.34 -2.62
C CYS A 226 -7.26 5.56 -2.04
N GLU A 227 -8.41 6.21 -1.88
CA GLU A 227 -9.57 5.63 -1.18
C GLU A 227 -10.05 4.32 -1.83
N SER A 228 -10.19 4.29 -3.16
CA SER A 228 -10.67 3.12 -3.89
C SER A 228 -10.09 2.95 -5.30
N LEU A 229 -9.63 4.02 -5.96
CA LEU A 229 -9.16 3.94 -7.34
C LEU A 229 -7.82 3.19 -7.48
N CYS A 230 -7.10 2.98 -6.38
CA CYS A 230 -5.77 2.37 -6.35
C CYS A 230 -5.80 0.90 -5.92
N SER A 231 -6.98 0.32 -5.63
CA SER A 231 -7.08 -1.05 -5.12
C SER A 231 -7.19 -2.14 -6.19
N GLY A 232 -7.32 -1.78 -7.47
CA GLY A 232 -7.49 -2.74 -8.56
C GLY A 232 -8.85 -3.48 -8.57
N GLU A 233 -9.82 -3.05 -7.75
CA GLU A 233 -11.16 -3.65 -7.61
C GLU A 233 -12.22 -3.04 -8.54
#